data_AF-A0A9W7M8L6-F1
#
_entry.id   AF-A0A9W7M8L6-F1
#
_cell.length_a   1.000
_cell.length_b   1.000
_cell.length_c   1.000
_cell.angle_alpha   90.00
_cell.angle_beta   90.00
_cell.angle_gamma   90.00
#
_symmetry.space_group_name_H-M   'P 1'
#
loop_
_entity.id
_entity.type
_entity.pdbx_description
1 polymer ?
#
loop_
_entity_poly.entity_id
_entity_poly.type
_entity_poly.pdbx_seq_one_letter_code
_entity_poly.pdbx_strand_id
1 'polypeptide(L)'
;MPRSVETLVVGGVIGDVLDMFTPASEFTVQYGGKQVTNGCDIKPSAAADKPHVKILGHPLSSNLYTLVMVDPDAPSPSEPRLREWLHWIVVDIPEGHDATKGRELVAYMGPQPPTGIHRYILALFKQEGAMEGRVQVADVRANFSTRRFAAQNRLGLPVAAVYFNSQKESAVRKR
;
A
#
# COMPACT_ATOMS: atom_id res chain seq x y z
N MET A 1 5.70 -4.84 -19.28
CA MET A 1 6.54 -4.54 -18.10
C MET A 1 6.84 -3.03 -17.89
N PRO A 2 7.07 -2.15 -18.88
CA PRO A 2 7.33 -0.72 -18.59
C PRO A 2 6.09 0.14 -18.24
N ARG A 3 4.88 -0.27 -18.66
CA ARG A 3 3.64 0.53 -18.47
C ARG A 3 3.21 0.72 -17.01
N SER A 4 3.57 -0.18 -16.09
CA SER A 4 3.15 -0.07 -14.69
C SER A 4 3.83 1.09 -13.99
N VAL A 5 5.14 1.29 -14.20
CA VAL A 5 5.91 2.38 -13.58
C VAL A 5 5.46 3.75 -14.10
N GLU A 6 5.21 3.88 -15.40
CA GLU A 6 4.71 5.13 -16.00
C GLU A 6 3.41 5.59 -15.34
N THR A 7 2.46 4.68 -15.11
CA THR A 7 1.21 5.03 -14.42
C THR A 7 1.41 5.43 -12.96
N LEU A 8 2.43 4.89 -12.28
CA LEU A 8 2.79 5.30 -10.92
C LEU A 8 3.44 6.69 -10.90
N VAL A 9 4.21 7.05 -11.93
CA VAL A 9 4.77 8.41 -12.09
C VAL A 9 3.66 9.41 -12.40
N VAL A 10 2.77 9.10 -13.36
CA VAL A 10 1.63 9.96 -13.72
C VAL A 10 0.67 10.14 -12.53
N GLY A 11 0.46 9.10 -11.73
CA GLY A 11 -0.33 9.18 -10.50
C GLY A 11 0.37 9.87 -9.33
N GLY A 12 1.62 10.34 -9.51
CA GLY A 12 2.44 10.97 -8.48
C GLY A 12 2.89 10.03 -7.35
N VAL A 13 2.64 8.72 -7.46
CA VAL A 13 3.07 7.72 -6.46
C VAL A 13 4.60 7.68 -6.38
N ILE A 14 5.24 7.55 -7.53
CA ILE A 14 6.68 7.76 -7.66
C ILE A 14 6.91 9.27 -7.71
N GLY A 15 7.70 9.78 -6.78
CA GLY A 15 7.88 11.22 -6.55
C GLY A 15 7.31 11.63 -5.19
N ASP A 16 6.01 11.45 -4.96
CA ASP A 16 5.40 11.87 -3.68
C ASP A 16 5.71 10.91 -2.52
N VAL A 17 5.73 9.61 -2.79
CA VAL A 17 5.79 8.55 -1.76
C VAL A 17 6.96 7.61 -1.98
N LEU A 18 7.15 7.14 -3.20
CA LEU A 18 8.18 6.17 -3.56
C LEU A 18 9.27 6.83 -4.41
N ASP A 19 10.47 6.28 -4.33
CA ASP A 19 11.54 6.61 -5.27
C ASP A 19 11.39 5.79 -6.55
N MET A 20 12.06 6.22 -7.63
CA MET A 20 12.08 5.46 -8.88
C MET A 20 12.70 4.08 -8.62
N PHE A 21 12.05 3.03 -9.11
CA PHE A 21 12.49 1.64 -8.93
C PHE A 21 12.25 0.82 -10.20
N THR A 22 12.94 -0.31 -10.30
CA THR A 22 12.69 -1.29 -11.36
C THR A 22 11.79 -2.40 -10.80
N PRO A 23 10.58 -2.61 -11.33
CA PRO A 23 9.71 -3.69 -10.87
C PRO A 23 10.42 -5.04 -10.99
N ALA A 24 10.46 -5.78 -9.88
CA ALA A 24 11.15 -7.06 -9.76
C ALA A 24 10.24 -8.20 -9.28
N SER A 25 9.06 -7.86 -8.77
CA SER A 25 8.06 -8.83 -8.30
C SER A 25 6.68 -8.42 -8.82
N GLU A 26 5.76 -9.38 -8.87
CA GLU A 26 4.36 -9.13 -9.21
C GLU A 26 3.47 -9.50 -8.04
N PHE A 27 2.45 -8.69 -7.77
CA PHE A 27 1.46 -8.97 -6.74
C PHE A 27 0.10 -8.46 -7.19
N THR A 28 -0.95 -9.08 -6.68
CA THR A 28 -2.33 -8.70 -6.97
C THR A 28 -3.01 -8.22 -5.70
N VAL A 29 -3.84 -7.19 -5.83
CA VAL A 29 -4.64 -6.62 -4.75
C VAL A 29 -6.10 -6.68 -5.20
N GLN A 30 -6.97 -7.26 -4.39
CA GLN A 30 -8.39 -7.43 -4.71
C GLN A 30 -9.27 -7.04 -3.52
N TYR A 31 -10.28 -6.21 -3.77
CA TYR A 31 -11.34 -5.92 -2.83
C TYR A 31 -12.63 -6.62 -3.29
N GLY A 32 -13.08 -7.61 -2.53
CA GLY A 32 -14.15 -8.50 -2.97
C GLY A 32 -13.79 -9.16 -4.32
N GLY A 33 -14.63 -8.98 -5.33
CA GLY A 33 -14.37 -9.47 -6.69
C GLY A 33 -13.62 -8.50 -7.61
N LYS A 34 -13.22 -7.30 -7.13
CA LYS A 34 -12.60 -6.27 -7.96
C LYS A 34 -11.10 -6.21 -7.75
N GLN A 35 -10.34 -6.48 -8.81
CA GLN A 35 -8.89 -6.29 -8.82
C GLN A 35 -8.53 -4.80 -8.92
N VAL A 36 -7.56 -4.38 -8.12
CA VAL A 36 -7.01 -3.03 -8.15
C VAL A 36 -6.03 -2.91 -9.31
N THR A 37 -6.18 -1.84 -10.07
CA THR A 37 -5.28 -1.41 -11.14
C THR A 37 -4.94 0.06 -10.92
N ASN A 38 -3.77 0.49 -11.36
CA ASN A 38 -3.28 1.85 -11.12
C ASN A 38 -4.30 2.91 -11.56
N GLY A 39 -4.71 3.75 -10.59
CA GLY A 39 -5.64 4.86 -10.82
C GLY A 39 -7.11 4.47 -10.87
N CYS A 40 -7.48 3.21 -10.62
CA CYS A 40 -8.88 2.82 -10.59
C CYS A 40 -9.61 3.39 -9.36
N ASP A 41 -10.91 3.65 -9.49
CA ASP A 41 -11.72 4.12 -8.36
C ASP A 41 -12.26 2.95 -7.53
N ILE A 42 -12.03 2.99 -6.22
CA ILE A 42 -12.61 2.06 -5.25
C ILE A 42 -13.40 2.87 -4.24
N LYS A 43 -14.67 2.51 -4.03
CA LYS A 43 -15.52 3.17 -3.04
C LYS A 43 -15.02 2.88 -1.62
N PRO A 44 -15.13 3.83 -0.67
CA PRO A 44 -14.80 3.58 0.72
C PRO A 44 -15.48 2.35 1.31
N SER A 45 -16.77 2.17 0.99
CA SER A 45 -17.57 1.01 1.40
C SER A 45 -17.07 -0.32 0.85
N ALA A 46 -16.53 -0.33 -0.37
CA ALA A 46 -15.97 -1.54 -0.99
C ALA A 46 -14.59 -1.91 -0.42
N ALA A 47 -13.88 -0.95 0.17
CA ALA A 47 -12.58 -1.13 0.81
C ALA A 47 -12.64 -1.05 2.34
N ALA A 48 -13.83 -1.21 2.93
CA ALA A 48 -14.01 -1.18 4.38
C ALA A 48 -13.21 -2.30 5.07
N ASP A 49 -13.20 -3.49 4.47
CA ASP A 49 -12.40 -4.64 4.89
C ASP A 49 -11.07 -4.70 4.13
N LYS A 50 -10.08 -5.38 4.72
CA LYS A 50 -8.75 -5.53 4.13
C LYS A 50 -8.79 -6.27 2.78
N PRO A 51 -7.96 -5.87 1.80
CA PRO A 51 -7.94 -6.53 0.51
C PRO A 51 -7.30 -7.92 0.60
N HIS A 52 -7.63 -8.79 -0.34
CA HIS A 52 -6.85 -9.98 -0.62
C HIS A 52 -5.61 -9.57 -1.41
N VAL A 53 -4.44 -9.68 -0.79
CA VAL A 53 -3.15 -9.37 -1.42
C VAL A 53 -2.36 -10.64 -1.61
N LYS A 54 -2.04 -10.98 -2.86
CA LYS A 54 -1.28 -12.19 -3.21
C LYS A 54 0.01 -11.82 -3.92
N ILE A 55 1.13 -12.31 -3.40
CA ILE A 55 2.45 -12.15 -4.04
C ILE A 55 2.62 -13.30 -5.02
N LEU A 56 2.85 -12.98 -6.29
CA LEU A 56 3.10 -13.97 -7.32
C LEU A 56 4.56 -14.40 -7.26
N GLY A 57 4.78 -15.70 -7.39
CA GLY A 57 6.11 -16.30 -7.33
C GLY A 57 6.05 -17.77 -6.98
N HIS A 58 7.21 -18.34 -6.70
CA HIS A 58 7.33 -19.77 -6.40
C HIS A 58 7.10 -20.04 -4.91
N PRO A 59 6.14 -20.90 -4.51
CA PRO A 59 5.80 -21.12 -3.10
C PRO A 59 6.92 -21.71 -2.23
N LEU A 60 7.93 -22.34 -2.84
CA LEU A 60 9.08 -22.90 -2.13
C LEU A 60 10.26 -21.91 -2.00
N SER A 61 10.06 -20.68 -2.46
CA SER A 61 11.06 -19.62 -2.31
C SER A 61 11.20 -19.21 -0.85
N SER A 62 12.42 -18.92 -0.43
CA SER A 62 12.72 -18.35 0.89
C SER A 62 12.56 -16.82 0.93
N ASN A 63 12.13 -16.19 -0.17
CA ASN A 63 11.92 -14.75 -0.23
C ASN A 63 10.74 -14.35 0.66
N LEU A 64 10.96 -13.29 1.45
CA LEU A 64 9.97 -12.65 2.29
C LEU A 64 9.73 -11.22 1.81
N TYR A 65 8.51 -10.73 2.02
CA TYR A 65 8.10 -9.41 1.59
C TYR A 65 7.36 -8.64 2.68
N THR A 66 7.53 -7.32 2.63
CA THR A 66 6.78 -6.37 3.44
C THR A 66 5.83 -5.57 2.54
N LEU A 67 4.57 -5.49 2.95
CA LEU A 67 3.52 -4.68 2.34
C LEU A 67 3.25 -3.45 3.22
N VAL A 68 3.23 -2.28 2.60
CA VAL A 68 2.88 -1.01 3.24
C VAL A 68 1.74 -0.36 2.46
N MET A 69 0.69 0.08 3.16
CA MET A 69 -0.42 0.85 2.59
C MET A 69 -0.49 2.24 3.22
N VAL A 70 -0.47 3.28 2.38
CA VAL A 70 -0.47 4.68 2.82
C VAL A 70 -1.37 5.58 1.97
N ASP A 71 -1.78 6.69 2.57
CA ASP A 71 -2.51 7.79 1.94
C ASP A 71 -1.65 9.08 2.02
N PRO A 72 -1.07 9.56 0.91
CA PRO A 72 -0.26 10.77 0.89
C PRO A 72 -1.07 12.06 0.82
N ASP A 73 -2.40 11.96 0.73
CA ASP A 73 -3.31 13.06 0.49
C ASP A 73 -4.08 13.45 1.75
N ALA A 74 -3.78 12.86 2.92
CA ALA A 74 -4.47 13.18 4.16
C ALA A 74 -4.10 14.58 4.73
N PRO A 75 -5.07 15.38 5.20
CA PRO A 75 -6.52 15.16 5.16
C PRO A 75 -7.18 15.59 3.84
N SER A 76 -6.48 16.34 2.98
CA SER A 76 -6.96 16.65 1.63
C SER A 76 -5.78 16.73 0.64
N PRO A 77 -5.96 16.36 -0.64
CA PRO A 77 -4.88 16.42 -1.63
C PRO A 77 -4.28 17.83 -1.79
N SER A 78 -5.10 18.87 -1.60
CA SER A 78 -4.68 20.27 -1.73
C SER A 78 -3.91 20.78 -0.50
N GLU A 79 -4.18 20.23 0.68
CA GLU A 79 -3.50 20.57 1.93
C GLU A 79 -3.16 19.29 2.72
N PRO A 80 -2.19 18.48 2.25
CA PRO A 80 -1.93 17.16 2.81
C PRO A 80 -1.04 17.23 4.06
N ARG A 81 -1.51 17.92 5.10
CA ARG A 81 -0.75 18.22 6.34
C ARG A 81 -0.45 17.01 7.22
N LEU A 82 -1.12 15.88 6.99
CA LEU A 82 -0.96 14.65 7.77
C LEU A 82 -0.30 13.53 6.95
N ARG A 83 0.22 13.85 5.76
CA ARG A 83 0.85 12.88 4.86
C ARG A 83 2.16 12.34 5.45
N GLU A 84 2.47 11.07 5.26
CA GLU A 84 1.58 10.01 4.79
C GLU A 84 0.71 9.51 5.96
N TRP A 85 -0.54 9.17 5.71
CA TRP A 85 -1.36 8.47 6.69
C TRP A 85 -1.22 6.97 6.51
N LEU A 86 -0.78 6.28 7.54
CA LEU A 86 -0.52 4.85 7.51
C LEU A 86 -1.81 4.03 7.66
N HIS A 87 -2.13 3.23 6.65
CA HIS A 87 -3.33 2.38 6.63
C HIS A 87 -3.05 0.93 7.03
N TRP A 88 -1.93 0.35 6.60
CA TRP A 88 -1.67 -1.07 6.83
C TRP A 88 -0.17 -1.40 6.71
N ILE A 89 0.36 -2.26 7.58
CA ILE A 89 1.69 -2.87 7.43
C ILE A 89 1.60 -4.36 7.73
N VAL A 90 2.09 -5.16 6.80
CA VAL A 90 2.29 -6.59 6.98
C VAL A 90 3.72 -6.94 6.57
N VAL A 91 4.44 -7.64 7.44
CA VAL A 91 5.82 -8.10 7.20
C VAL A 91 5.86 -9.61 7.09
N ASP A 92 7.00 -10.15 6.68
CA ASP A 92 7.27 -11.60 6.64
C ASP A 92 6.25 -12.38 5.77
N ILE A 93 5.75 -11.75 4.70
CA ILE A 93 4.85 -12.42 3.75
C ILE A 93 5.69 -13.34 2.86
N PRO A 94 5.46 -14.66 2.85
CA PRO A 94 6.19 -15.56 1.96
C PRO A 94 5.80 -15.36 0.49
N GLU A 95 6.78 -15.45 -0.40
CA GLU A 95 6.54 -15.44 -1.84
C GLU A 95 5.58 -16.55 -2.29
N GLY A 96 4.69 -16.27 -3.24
CA GLY A 96 3.69 -17.24 -3.70
C GLY A 96 2.48 -17.39 -2.77
N HIS A 97 2.48 -16.69 -1.63
CA HIS A 97 1.40 -16.68 -0.65
C HIS A 97 0.70 -15.31 -0.59
N ASP A 98 -0.38 -15.26 0.19
CA ASP A 98 -1.11 -14.04 0.47
C ASP A 98 -0.67 -13.39 1.78
N ALA A 99 -1.03 -12.11 1.95
CA ALA A 99 -0.67 -11.31 3.12
C ALA A 99 -1.15 -11.89 4.46
N THR A 100 -2.11 -12.84 4.48
CA THR A 100 -2.53 -13.51 5.73
C THR A 100 -1.49 -14.47 6.27
N LYS A 101 -0.50 -14.86 5.46
CA LYS A 101 0.65 -15.66 5.89
C LYS A 101 1.79 -14.84 6.48
N GLY A 102 1.73 -13.52 6.35
CA GLY A 102 2.64 -12.62 7.02
C GLY A 102 2.19 -12.26 8.44
N ARG A 103 2.95 -11.37 9.06
CA ARG A 103 2.70 -10.81 10.38
C ARG A 103 2.25 -9.36 10.26
N GLU A 104 1.04 -9.08 10.71
CA GLU A 104 0.47 -7.73 10.70
C GLU A 104 1.10 -6.89 11.82
N LEU A 105 1.79 -5.81 11.46
CA LEU A 105 2.38 -4.87 12.43
C LEU A 105 1.45 -3.69 12.73
N VAL A 106 0.74 -3.24 11.70
CA VAL A 106 -0.27 -2.19 11.83
C VAL A 106 -1.53 -2.72 11.19
N ALA A 107 -2.58 -2.86 12.00
CA ALA A 107 -3.88 -3.35 11.54
C ALA A 107 -4.43 -2.52 10.39
N TYR A 108 -5.11 -3.17 9.45
CA TYR A 108 -5.74 -2.50 8.33
C TYR A 108 -6.77 -1.47 8.81
N MET A 109 -6.69 -0.26 8.24
CA MET A 109 -7.69 0.78 8.38
C MET A 109 -8.25 1.08 6.99
N GLY A 110 -9.56 0.90 6.79
CA GLY A 110 -10.21 1.21 5.53
C GLY A 110 -10.11 2.70 5.16
N PRO A 111 -10.20 3.03 3.86
CA PRO A 111 -10.20 4.41 3.39
C PRO A 111 -11.40 5.18 3.91
N GLN A 112 -11.15 6.33 4.53
CA GLN A 112 -12.18 7.26 5.02
C GLN A 112 -11.83 8.71 4.63
N PRO A 113 -11.70 9.01 3.32
CA PRO A 113 -11.28 10.32 2.85
C PRO A 113 -12.33 11.38 3.23
N PRO A 114 -11.95 12.47 3.95
CA PRO A 114 -12.91 13.48 4.38
C PRO A 114 -13.31 14.43 3.23
N THR A 115 -12.38 14.79 2.35
CA THR A 115 -12.61 15.69 1.21
C THR A 115 -11.63 15.43 0.08
N GLY A 116 -12.07 15.60 -1.17
CA GLY A 116 -11.24 15.34 -2.35
C GLY A 116 -11.06 13.85 -2.65
N ILE A 117 -10.22 13.58 -3.65
CA ILE A 117 -9.88 12.23 -4.13
C ILE A 117 -8.51 11.88 -3.58
N HIS A 118 -8.45 10.90 -2.69
CA HIS A 118 -7.23 10.42 -2.07
C HIS A 118 -6.68 9.20 -2.82
N ARG A 119 -5.36 9.13 -2.92
CA ARG A 119 -4.63 7.99 -3.47
C ARG A 119 -4.29 7.03 -2.33
N TYR A 120 -4.69 5.77 -2.47
CA TYR A 120 -4.30 4.71 -1.55
C TYR A 120 -3.25 3.86 -2.22
N ILE A 121 -2.01 3.96 -1.75
CA ILE A 121 -0.85 3.32 -2.35
C ILE A 121 -0.50 2.08 -1.56
N LEU A 122 -0.37 0.95 -2.24
CA LEU A 122 0.17 -0.29 -1.71
C LEU A 122 1.55 -0.51 -2.31
N ALA A 123 2.59 -0.45 -1.48
CA ALA A 123 3.97 -0.66 -1.86
C ALA A 123 4.48 -1.99 -1.29
N LEU A 124 5.17 -2.77 -2.13
CA LEU A 124 5.77 -4.04 -1.77
C LEU A 124 7.30 -3.92 -1.77
N PHE A 125 7.92 -4.41 -0.70
CA PHE A 125 9.37 -4.44 -0.53
C PHE A 125 9.84 -5.86 -0.30
N LYS A 126 10.97 -6.23 -0.91
CA LYS A 126 11.63 -7.52 -0.65
C LYS A 126 12.49 -7.39 0.60
N GLN A 127 12.41 -8.36 1.50
CA GLN A 127 13.22 -8.41 2.71
C GLN A 127 14.53 -9.18 2.44
N GLU A 128 15.61 -8.77 3.11
CA GLU A 128 16.89 -9.52 3.12
C GLU A 128 16.80 -10.81 3.96
N GLY A 129 15.83 -10.88 4.87
CA GLY A 129 15.56 -12.01 5.75
C GLY A 129 14.27 -11.81 6.54
N ALA A 130 13.98 -12.71 7.46
CA ALA A 130 12.85 -12.51 8.37
C ALA A 130 13.07 -11.25 9.21
N MET A 131 12.02 -10.46 9.42
CA MET A 131 12.05 -9.31 10.29
C MET A 131 12.09 -9.79 11.75
N GLU A 132 13.30 -10.07 12.23
CA GLU A 132 13.57 -10.37 13.63
C GLU A 132 13.00 -9.25 14.51
N GLY A 133 12.33 -9.63 15.61
CA GLY A 133 11.49 -8.71 16.38
C GLY A 133 12.15 -7.37 16.71
N ARG A 134 11.32 -6.30 16.69
CA ARG A 134 11.61 -4.84 16.79
C ARG A 134 11.60 -4.07 15.46
N VAL A 135 10.73 -4.41 14.52
CA VAL A 135 10.29 -3.40 13.53
C VAL A 135 9.60 -2.28 14.29
N GLN A 136 10.27 -1.13 14.40
CA GLN A 136 9.72 0.05 15.05
C GLN A 136 8.73 0.69 14.07
N VAL A 137 7.44 0.62 14.41
CA VAL A 137 6.42 1.40 13.73
C VAL A 137 6.00 2.52 14.69
N ALA A 138 5.79 3.72 14.15
CA ALA A 138 5.31 4.83 14.96
C ALA A 138 3.94 4.50 15.56
N ASP A 139 3.71 4.91 16.82
CA ASP A 139 2.42 4.73 17.49
C ASP A 139 1.29 5.54 16.82
N VAL A 140 1.66 6.55 16.02
CA VAL A 140 0.75 7.41 15.28
C VAL A 140 0.80 7.08 13.79
N ARG A 141 -0.38 7.07 13.15
CA ARG A 141 -0.52 6.82 11.71
C ARG A 141 -0.19 8.04 10.85
N ALA A 142 -0.41 9.25 11.39
CA ALA A 142 -0.16 10.51 10.69
C ALA A 142 1.33 10.81 10.58
N ASN A 143 1.72 11.55 9.53
CA ASN A 143 3.10 11.94 9.26
C ASN A 143 4.07 10.74 9.14
N PHE A 144 3.53 9.61 8.68
CA PHE A 144 4.34 8.46 8.33
C PHE A 144 5.18 8.78 7.08
N SER A 145 6.29 8.06 6.91
CA SER A 145 7.10 8.16 5.71
C SER A 145 7.52 6.76 5.27
N THR A 146 6.99 6.32 4.13
CA THR A 146 7.32 5.02 3.54
C THR A 146 8.81 4.90 3.26
N ARG A 147 9.44 5.96 2.73
CA ARG A 147 10.89 6.01 2.49
C ARG A 147 11.71 5.82 3.77
N ARG A 148 11.35 6.56 4.84
CA ARG A 148 12.06 6.47 6.12
C ARG A 148 11.91 5.08 6.74
N PHE A 149 10.70 4.52 6.68
CA PHE A 149 10.44 3.17 7.16
C PHE A 149 11.27 2.12 6.40
N ALA A 150 11.33 2.21 5.07
CA ALA A 150 12.14 1.31 4.25
C ALA A 150 13.64 1.41 4.57
N ALA A 151 14.15 2.63 4.75
CA ALA A 151 15.55 2.86 5.13
C ALA A 151 15.89 2.30 6.52
N GLN A 152 15.02 2.52 7.52
CA GLN A 152 15.24 2.06 8.89
C GLN A 152 15.22 0.53 9.03
N ASN A 153 14.44 -0.15 8.19
CA ASN A 153 14.28 -1.61 8.22
C ASN A 153 15.06 -2.32 7.11
N ARG A 154 15.96 -1.61 6.40
CA ARG A 154 16.81 -2.16 5.33
C ARG A 154 16.01 -2.88 4.23
N LEU A 155 14.86 -2.34 3.88
CA LEU A 155 13.99 -2.90 2.83
C LEU A 155 14.44 -2.52 1.41
N GLY A 156 15.35 -1.55 1.28
CA GLY A 156 15.81 -1.05 -0.02
C GLY A 156 14.71 -0.32 -0.78
N LEU A 157 14.78 -0.39 -2.11
CA LEU A 157 13.74 0.17 -3.00
C LEU A 157 12.53 -0.76 -3.08
N PRO A 158 11.32 -0.23 -3.35
CA PRO A 158 10.16 -1.07 -3.61
C PRO A 158 10.40 -1.96 -4.84
N VAL A 159 9.82 -3.15 -4.81
CA VAL A 159 9.89 -4.13 -5.91
C VAL A 159 8.61 -4.16 -6.73
N ALA A 160 7.51 -3.65 -6.17
CA ALA A 160 6.24 -3.46 -6.85
C ALA A 160 5.40 -2.42 -6.09
N ALA A 161 4.48 -1.77 -6.79
CA ALA A 161 3.48 -0.92 -6.17
C ALA A 161 2.21 -0.87 -7.03
N VAL A 162 1.07 -0.65 -6.39
CA VAL A 162 -0.21 -0.36 -7.04
C VAL A 162 -0.94 0.70 -6.22
N TYR A 163 -1.78 1.52 -6.87
CA TYR A 163 -2.63 2.46 -6.15
C TYR A 163 -4.05 2.51 -6.73
N PHE A 164 -4.99 2.90 -5.88
CA PHE A 164 -6.36 3.24 -6.28
C PHE A 164 -6.76 4.61 -5.74
N ASN A 165 -7.79 5.19 -6.33
CA ASN A 165 -8.39 6.44 -5.90
C ASN A 165 -9.65 6.17 -5.07
N SER A 166 -9.86 6.93 -4.00
CA SER A 166 -11.11 6.92 -3.25
C SER A 166 -11.50 8.33 -2.82
N GLN A 167 -12.80 8.58 -2.77
CA GLN A 167 -13.36 9.84 -2.30
C GLN A 167 -14.59 9.55 -1.43
N LYS A 168 -14.98 10.54 -0.63
CA LYS A 168 -16.14 10.43 0.26
C LYS A 168 -17.36 9.95 -0.51
N GLU A 169 -17.97 8.85 -0.06
CA GLU A 169 -19.21 8.38 -0.66
C GLU A 169 -20.33 9.35 -0.28
N SER A 170 -20.92 9.99 -1.29
CA SER A 170 -22.14 10.78 -1.11
C SER A 170 -23.23 9.83 -0.63
N ALA A 171 -23.81 10.11 0.54
CA ALA A 171 -24.94 9.35 1.04
C ALA A 171 -26.06 9.38 0.00
N VAL A 172 -26.24 8.29 -0.73
CA VAL A 172 -27.41 8.13 -1.59
C VAL A 172 -28.60 8.05 -0.65
N ARG A 173 -29.33 9.15 -0.50
CA ARG A 173 -30.68 9.14 0.06
C ARG A 173 -31.47 8.14 -0.79
N LYS A 174 -31.76 6.96 -0.23
CA LYS A 174 -32.81 6.09 -0.78
C LYS A 174 -34.08 6.95 -0.83
N ARG A 175 -34.52 7.29 -2.05
CA ARG A 175 -35.86 7.83 -2.30
C ARG A 175 -36.87 6.70 -2.23
#